data_AF-A0A9E5WSZ4-F1
#
_entry.id   AF-A0A9E5WSZ4-F1
#
_cell.length_a   1.000
_cell.length_b   1.000
_cell.length_c   1.000
_cell.angle_alpha   90.00
_cell.angle_beta   90.00
_cell.angle_gamma   90.00
#
_symmetry.space_group_name_H-M   'P 1'
#
loop_
_entity.id
_entity.type
_entity.pdbx_description
1 polymer ?
#
loop_
_entity_poly.entity_id
_entity_poly.type
_entity_poly.pdbx_seq_one_letter_code
_entity_poly.pdbx_strand_id
1 'polypeptide(L)'
;MRPFEYAKPTTEAEAVQLLSDHDGNTAVLAGGTDLIRLLRRDLITPQRVVDIKHVESMRGIQPDGDGIRIGALTTLEELQESPYTTDYRSLQHVNDGIRAIQIQQNGTLGGDLCHLPNCWYFRNGYGLLARQNGESLVEEGDNRYHAIFGNRGPAKFVSASRFAPPLIAWNAKVRIVGPEPEQAEWLPLE
;
A
#
# COMPACT_ATOMS: atom_id res chain seq x y z
N MET A 1 -3.22 -7.33 -19.34
CA MET A 1 -4.33 -6.85 -18.49
C MET A 1 -5.60 -7.54 -18.91
N ARG A 2 -6.13 -8.39 -18.03
CA ARG A 2 -7.40 -9.08 -18.23
C ARG A 2 -8.59 -8.15 -17.97
N PRO A 3 -9.77 -8.41 -18.57
CA PRO A 3 -11.00 -7.71 -18.23
C PRO A 3 -11.34 -7.88 -16.74
N PHE A 4 -11.84 -6.82 -16.12
CA PHE A 4 -12.32 -6.81 -14.73
C PHE A 4 -13.52 -5.87 -14.60
N GLU A 5 -14.35 -6.14 -13.60
CA GLU A 5 -15.37 -5.21 -13.13
C GLU A 5 -14.68 -4.01 -12.44
N TYR A 6 -15.26 -2.83 -12.59
CA TYR A 6 -14.69 -1.62 -12.01
C TYR A 6 -15.77 -0.85 -11.25
N ALA A 7 -15.52 -0.62 -9.95
CA ALA A 7 -16.45 0.00 -9.03
C ALA A 7 -15.86 1.30 -8.44
N LYS A 8 -16.71 2.30 -8.18
CA LYS A 8 -16.33 3.62 -7.66
C LYS A 8 -17.19 4.02 -6.45
N PRO A 9 -16.96 3.41 -5.27
CA PRO A 9 -17.64 3.82 -4.05
C PRO A 9 -17.32 5.27 -3.69
N THR A 10 -18.25 5.90 -2.98
CA THR A 10 -18.09 7.26 -2.43
C THR A 10 -18.00 7.27 -0.91
N THR A 11 -18.30 6.13 -0.27
CA THR A 11 -18.22 5.97 1.18
C THR A 11 -17.37 4.75 1.57
N GLU A 12 -16.89 4.74 2.82
CA GLU A 12 -16.12 3.60 3.36
C GLU A 12 -16.97 2.33 3.40
N ALA A 13 -18.25 2.46 3.77
CA ALA A 13 -19.19 1.34 3.85
C ALA A 13 -19.44 0.70 2.47
N GLU A 14 -19.66 1.52 1.42
CA GLU A 14 -19.78 1.02 0.04
C GLU A 14 -18.49 0.33 -0.42
N ALA A 15 -17.32 0.91 -0.11
CA ALA A 15 -16.04 0.34 -0.50
C ALA A 15 -15.83 -1.04 0.15
N VAL A 16 -16.09 -1.15 1.45
CA VAL A 16 -16.00 -2.39 2.21
C VAL A 16 -16.97 -3.44 1.66
N GLN A 17 -18.21 -3.07 1.38
CA GLN A 17 -19.20 -3.99 0.80
C GLN A 17 -18.70 -4.55 -0.54
N LEU A 18 -18.23 -3.68 -1.43
CA LEU A 18 -17.71 -4.08 -2.74
C LEU A 18 -16.43 -4.93 -2.67
N LEU A 19 -15.65 -4.78 -1.60
CA LEU A 19 -14.47 -5.59 -1.32
C LEU A 19 -14.81 -6.96 -0.71
N SER A 20 -15.93 -7.06 -0.01
CA SER A 20 -16.40 -8.28 0.69
C SER A 20 -17.09 -9.28 -0.25
N ASP A 21 -17.60 -8.80 -1.38
CA ASP A 21 -18.46 -9.57 -2.30
C ASP A 21 -17.74 -10.64 -3.16
N HIS A 22 -16.44 -10.87 -2.99
CA HIS A 22 -15.68 -11.80 -3.84
C HIS A 22 -14.73 -12.65 -3.00
N ASP A 23 -14.44 -13.88 -3.45
CA ASP A 23 -13.52 -14.87 -2.84
C ASP A 23 -12.04 -14.42 -2.77
N GLY A 24 -11.77 -13.18 -2.32
CA GLY A 24 -10.46 -12.56 -2.27
C GLY A 24 -9.92 -12.06 -3.62
N ASN A 25 -10.73 -12.06 -4.68
CA ASN A 25 -10.28 -11.71 -6.04
C ASN A 25 -10.59 -10.25 -6.45
N THR A 26 -10.47 -9.33 -5.50
CA THR A 26 -10.69 -7.89 -5.68
C THR A 26 -9.42 -7.11 -5.35
N ALA A 27 -9.11 -6.08 -6.14
CA ALA A 27 -8.01 -5.16 -5.87
C ALA A 27 -8.53 -3.75 -5.55
N VAL A 28 -7.86 -3.07 -4.62
CA VAL A 28 -8.13 -1.66 -4.28
C VAL A 28 -7.28 -0.74 -5.16
N LEU A 29 -7.92 0.20 -5.84
CA LEU A 29 -7.26 1.26 -6.59
C LEU A 29 -7.34 2.58 -5.82
N ALA A 30 -6.19 3.11 -5.46
CA ALA A 30 -6.01 4.50 -5.02
C ALA A 30 -5.25 5.28 -6.11
N GLY A 31 -3.98 5.60 -5.86
CA GLY A 31 -3.10 6.30 -6.81
C GLY A 31 -2.74 5.54 -8.09
N GLY A 32 -2.84 4.21 -8.07
CA GLY A 32 -2.56 3.35 -9.24
C GLY A 32 -1.09 3.23 -9.64
N THR A 33 -0.17 3.88 -8.93
CA THR A 33 1.27 3.91 -9.25
C THR A 33 1.94 2.52 -9.20
N ASP A 34 1.43 1.61 -8.36
CA ASP A 34 1.83 0.20 -8.33
C ASP A 34 0.81 -0.70 -9.06
N LEU A 35 -0.47 -0.65 -8.64
CA LEU A 35 -1.53 -1.55 -9.13
C LEU A 35 -1.61 -1.61 -10.66
N ILE A 36 -1.62 -0.47 -11.35
CA ILE A 36 -1.79 -0.45 -12.81
C ILE A 36 -0.63 -1.16 -13.52
N ARG A 37 0.60 -1.09 -12.96
CA ARG A 37 1.76 -1.81 -13.52
C ARG A 37 1.62 -3.32 -13.32
N LEU A 38 1.15 -3.74 -12.16
CA LEU A 38 0.89 -5.16 -11.85
C LEU A 38 -0.17 -5.75 -12.80
N LEU A 39 -1.27 -5.03 -13.03
CA LEU A 39 -2.35 -5.44 -13.94
C LEU A 39 -1.89 -5.49 -15.40
N ARG A 40 -1.08 -4.53 -15.85
CA ARG A 40 -0.55 -4.51 -17.22
C ARG A 40 0.35 -5.71 -17.52
N ARG A 41 1.11 -6.17 -16.52
CA ARG A 41 2.00 -7.33 -16.62
C ARG A 41 1.34 -8.65 -16.21
N ASP A 42 0.04 -8.64 -15.92
CA ASP A 42 -0.73 -9.78 -15.45
C ASP A 42 -0.07 -10.49 -14.24
N LEU A 43 0.63 -9.73 -13.39
CA LEU A 43 1.24 -10.22 -12.14
C LEU A 43 0.19 -10.46 -11.06
N ILE A 44 -0.91 -9.73 -11.14
CA ILE A 44 -2.15 -10.00 -10.42
C ILE A 44 -3.30 -9.88 -11.44
N THR A 45 -4.36 -10.66 -11.25
CA THR A 45 -5.49 -10.70 -12.18
C THR A 45 -6.82 -10.70 -11.43
N PRO A 46 -7.15 -9.59 -10.74
CA PRO A 46 -8.39 -9.46 -10.01
C PRO A 46 -9.60 -9.52 -10.96
N GLN A 47 -10.73 -10.02 -10.46
CA GLN A 47 -12.00 -9.95 -11.17
C GLN A 47 -12.68 -8.59 -11.00
N ARG A 48 -12.38 -7.87 -9.92
CA ARG A 48 -12.89 -6.53 -9.64
C ARG A 48 -11.78 -5.59 -9.19
N VAL A 49 -11.88 -4.33 -9.62
CA VAL A 49 -11.07 -3.22 -9.10
C VAL A 49 -12.00 -2.19 -8.46
N VAL A 50 -11.79 -1.91 -7.17
CA VAL A 50 -12.56 -0.92 -6.40
C VAL A 50 -11.73 0.35 -6.28
N ASP A 51 -12.13 1.41 -6.97
CA ASP A 51 -11.48 2.71 -6.96
C ASP A 51 -12.01 3.57 -5.81
N ILE A 52 -11.20 3.69 -4.76
CA ILE A 52 -11.55 4.40 -3.54
C ILE A 52 -11.25 5.91 -3.60
N LYS A 53 -10.76 6.46 -4.72
CA LYS A 53 -10.37 7.88 -4.81
C LYS A 53 -11.51 8.87 -4.50
N HIS A 54 -12.76 8.43 -4.53
CA HIS A 54 -13.92 9.28 -4.27
C HIS A 54 -14.43 9.18 -2.82
N VAL A 55 -13.74 8.45 -1.94
CA VAL A 55 -14.07 8.35 -0.51
C VAL A 55 -13.41 9.50 0.25
N GLU A 56 -14.11 10.63 0.35
CA GLU A 56 -13.58 11.88 0.91
C GLU A 56 -13.11 11.76 2.37
N SER A 57 -13.73 10.88 3.17
CA SER A 57 -13.31 10.65 4.57
C SER A 57 -11.90 10.08 4.72
N MET A 58 -11.31 9.55 3.63
CA MET A 58 -9.96 9.01 3.61
C MET A 58 -8.91 10.03 3.12
N ARG A 59 -9.27 11.30 2.91
CA ARG A 59 -8.35 12.32 2.37
C ARG A 59 -7.84 13.28 3.45
N GLY A 60 -6.72 13.91 3.15
CA GLY A 60 -6.20 15.06 3.88
C GLY A 60 -5.51 14.74 5.20
N ILE A 61 -5.04 15.81 5.82
CA ILE A 61 -4.27 15.77 7.06
C ILE A 61 -4.91 16.76 8.03
N GLN A 62 -5.14 16.31 9.26
CA GLN A 62 -5.73 17.15 10.30
C GLN A 62 -5.06 16.90 11.66
N PRO A 63 -5.06 17.89 12.56
CA PRO A 63 -4.68 17.68 13.96
C PRO A 63 -5.56 16.62 14.63
N ASP A 64 -4.97 15.80 15.49
CA ASP A 64 -5.66 14.78 16.29
C ASP A 64 -4.98 14.64 17.65
N GLY A 65 -5.50 15.35 18.65
CA GLY A 65 -4.87 15.47 19.97
C GLY A 65 -3.48 16.09 19.88
N ASP A 66 -2.49 15.39 20.43
CA ASP A 66 -1.06 15.78 20.38
C ASP A 66 -0.37 15.37 19.06
N GLY A 67 -1.10 14.74 18.14
CA GLY A 67 -0.59 14.21 16.89
C GLY A 67 -1.34 14.72 15.67
N ILE A 68 -1.17 13.99 14.56
CA ILE A 68 -1.90 14.23 13.31
C ILE A 68 -2.57 12.95 12.85
N ARG A 69 -3.70 13.11 12.17
CA ARG A 69 -4.34 12.06 11.39
C ARG A 69 -4.12 12.32 9.92
N ILE A 70 -3.63 11.30 9.22
CA ILE A 70 -3.40 11.34 7.77
C ILE A 70 -4.37 10.35 7.11
N GLY A 71 -5.19 10.82 6.20
CA GLY A 71 -6.07 9.98 5.41
C GLY A 71 -5.29 9.07 4.44
N ALA A 72 -5.75 7.84 4.21
CA ALA A 72 -5.10 6.87 3.33
C ALA A 72 -4.98 7.31 1.85
N LEU A 73 -5.84 8.23 1.42
CA LEU A 73 -5.84 8.85 0.08
C LEU A 73 -5.04 10.15 0.00
N THR A 74 -4.44 10.60 1.10
CA THR A 74 -3.52 11.74 1.08
C THR A 74 -2.38 11.44 0.13
N THR A 75 -2.17 12.30 -0.85
CA THR A 75 -1.10 12.12 -1.83
C THR A 75 0.26 12.41 -1.19
N LEU A 76 1.35 11.93 -1.80
CA LEU A 76 2.68 12.20 -1.26
C LEU A 76 3.07 13.68 -1.45
N GLU A 77 2.52 14.35 -2.46
CA GLU A 77 2.62 15.80 -2.64
C GLU A 77 1.88 16.55 -1.51
N GLU A 78 0.62 16.20 -1.22
CA GLU A 78 -0.14 16.78 -0.10
C GLU A 78 0.59 16.58 1.23
N LEU A 79 1.18 15.40 1.45
CA LEU A 79 1.96 15.09 2.64
C LEU A 79 3.20 15.99 2.78
N GLN A 80 3.86 16.31 1.66
CA GLN A 80 5.05 17.17 1.63
C GLN A 80 4.72 18.63 1.88
N GLU A 81 3.64 19.12 1.28
CA GLU A 81 3.26 20.53 1.32
C GLU A 81 2.49 20.91 2.59
N SER A 82 2.00 19.91 3.34
CA SER A 82 1.19 20.16 4.53
C SER A 82 1.97 20.84 5.64
N PRO A 83 1.43 21.93 6.24
CA PRO A 83 2.05 22.55 7.41
C PRO A 83 2.06 21.60 8.62
N TYR A 84 1.13 20.64 8.68
CA TYR A 84 1.01 19.69 9.78
C TYR A 84 2.13 18.64 9.82
N THR A 85 2.88 18.45 8.74
CA THR A 85 3.98 17.48 8.68
C THR A 85 5.35 18.08 8.99
N THR A 86 5.41 19.38 9.31
CA THR A 86 6.66 20.11 9.59
C THR A 86 7.45 19.50 10.74
N ASP A 87 6.77 19.05 11.79
CA ASP A 87 7.39 18.41 12.96
C ASP A 87 7.73 16.93 12.71
N TYR A 88 7.22 16.36 11.62
CA TYR A 88 7.42 14.96 11.22
C TYR A 88 8.44 14.86 10.08
N ARG A 89 9.62 15.47 10.28
CA ARG A 89 10.68 15.60 9.26
C ARG A 89 11.10 14.29 8.60
N SER A 90 11.01 13.16 9.31
CA SER A 90 11.31 11.85 8.74
C SER A 90 10.36 11.45 7.61
N LEU A 91 9.09 11.88 7.65
CA LEU A 91 8.13 11.68 6.57
C LEU A 91 8.48 12.54 5.36
N GLN A 92 8.85 13.81 5.57
CA GLN A 92 9.29 14.70 4.49
C GLN A 92 10.56 14.17 3.80
N HIS A 93 11.53 13.70 4.59
CA HIS A 93 12.78 13.14 4.08
C HIS A 93 12.55 11.93 3.16
N VAL A 94 11.57 11.07 3.49
CA VAL A 94 11.20 9.96 2.61
C VAL A 94 10.73 10.46 1.25
N ASN A 95 9.89 11.49 1.22
CA ASN A 95 9.35 12.01 -0.01
C ASN A 95 10.39 12.74 -0.89
N ASP A 96 11.38 13.40 -0.28
CA ASP A 96 12.53 14.00 -0.99
C ASP A 96 13.32 12.95 -1.80
N GLY A 97 13.32 11.69 -1.33
CA GLY A 97 13.91 10.56 -2.05
C GLY A 97 13.12 10.10 -3.28
N ILE A 98 11.85 10.51 -3.41
CA ILE A 98 10.95 10.09 -4.49
C ILE A 98 11.03 11.10 -5.65
N ARG A 99 11.94 10.87 -6.59
CA ARG A 99 12.19 11.84 -7.70
C ARG A 99 11.14 11.89 -8.79
N ALA A 100 10.22 10.93 -8.83
CA ALA A 100 9.22 10.84 -9.89
C ALA A 100 7.97 11.65 -9.51
N ILE A 101 7.80 12.82 -10.12
CA ILE A 101 6.67 13.74 -9.86
C ILE A 101 5.32 13.02 -9.98
N GLN A 102 5.14 12.16 -10.99
CA GLN A 102 3.88 11.44 -11.18
C GLN A 102 3.57 10.47 -10.02
N ILE A 103 4.61 9.95 -9.35
CA ILE A 103 4.44 9.13 -8.14
C ILE A 103 4.10 10.03 -6.95
N GLN A 104 4.71 11.22 -6.84
CA GLN A 104 4.39 12.15 -5.75
C GLN A 104 2.93 12.63 -5.82
N GLN A 105 2.48 13.03 -7.01
CA GLN A 105 1.15 13.61 -7.22
C GLN A 105 0.02 12.59 -7.12
N ASN A 106 0.24 11.35 -7.58
CA ASN A 106 -0.81 10.34 -7.61
C ASN A 106 -0.66 9.28 -6.52
N GLY A 107 0.56 8.97 -6.07
CA GLY A 107 0.79 8.01 -5.00
C GLY A 107 0.14 8.50 -3.71
N THR A 108 -0.50 7.59 -2.99
CA THR A 108 -1.15 7.90 -1.71
C THR A 108 -0.40 7.21 -0.58
N LEU A 109 -0.51 7.74 0.64
CA LEU A 109 0.13 7.13 1.81
C LEU A 109 -0.34 5.69 2.04
N GLY A 110 -1.66 5.44 1.95
CA GLY A 110 -2.21 4.09 2.06
C GLY A 110 -1.75 3.17 0.93
N GLY A 111 -1.57 3.71 -0.28
CA GLY A 111 -1.01 2.98 -1.40
C GLY A 111 0.46 2.60 -1.22
N ASP A 112 1.26 3.44 -0.58
CA ASP A 112 2.65 3.12 -0.23
C ASP A 112 2.72 2.03 0.85
N LEU A 113 1.90 2.12 1.90
CA LEU A 113 1.83 1.11 2.97
C LEU A 113 1.42 -0.27 2.42
N CYS A 114 0.48 -0.31 1.48
CA CYS A 114 0.00 -1.55 0.86
C CYS A 114 0.77 -1.96 -0.42
N HIS A 115 1.90 -1.31 -0.70
CA HIS A 115 2.68 -1.55 -1.92
C HIS A 115 3.28 -2.96 -1.92
N LEU A 116 3.03 -3.73 -2.99
CA LEU A 116 3.63 -5.04 -3.14
C LEU A 116 5.16 -4.98 -3.33
N PRO A 117 5.89 -6.05 -2.97
CA PRO A 117 7.35 -6.04 -2.94
C PRO A 117 8.00 -5.72 -4.30
N ASN A 118 9.15 -5.07 -4.28
CA ASN A 118 9.96 -4.80 -5.49
C ASN A 118 10.87 -5.98 -5.89
N CYS A 119 10.78 -7.12 -5.21
CA CYS A 119 11.51 -8.35 -5.53
C CYS A 119 11.45 -8.66 -7.04
N TRP A 120 12.61 -8.78 -7.69
CA TRP A 120 12.62 -8.98 -9.14
C TRP A 120 12.02 -10.32 -9.56
N TYR A 121 12.08 -11.36 -8.72
CA TYR A 121 11.42 -12.63 -9.02
C TYR A 121 9.89 -12.44 -9.08
N PHE A 122 9.31 -11.82 -8.06
CA PHE A 122 7.89 -11.46 -8.06
C PHE A 122 7.53 -10.59 -9.27
N ARG A 123 8.31 -9.52 -9.52
CA ARG A 123 8.07 -8.59 -10.63
C ARG A 123 8.29 -9.23 -12.01
N ASN A 124 8.85 -10.43 -12.10
CA ASN A 124 8.98 -11.22 -13.33
C ASN A 124 8.07 -12.46 -13.37
N GLY A 125 7.09 -12.57 -12.46
CA GLY A 125 6.04 -13.59 -12.54
C GLY A 125 6.32 -14.89 -11.79
N TYR A 126 7.36 -14.95 -10.96
CA TYR A 126 7.65 -16.13 -10.12
C TYR A 126 6.81 -16.20 -8.83
N GLY A 127 5.83 -15.30 -8.68
CA GLY A 127 5.01 -15.16 -7.48
C GLY A 127 5.76 -14.54 -6.29
N LEU A 128 5.05 -14.28 -5.20
CA LEU A 128 5.61 -13.63 -4.01
C LEU A 128 6.68 -14.47 -3.30
N LEU A 129 6.49 -15.79 -3.28
CA LEU A 129 7.45 -16.71 -2.66
C LEU A 129 8.62 -17.08 -3.56
N ALA A 130 8.56 -16.74 -4.86
CA ALA A 130 9.62 -16.99 -5.83
C ALA A 130 10.13 -18.45 -5.78
N ARG A 131 9.23 -19.42 -5.91
CA ARG A 131 9.58 -20.85 -5.90
C ARG A 131 9.43 -21.48 -7.28
N GLN A 132 10.35 -22.38 -7.62
CA GLN A 132 10.31 -23.15 -8.85
C GLN A 132 10.76 -24.58 -8.55
N ASN A 133 10.02 -25.58 -9.03
CA ASN A 133 10.32 -27.01 -8.78
C ASN A 133 10.51 -27.38 -7.30
N GLY A 134 9.81 -26.68 -6.39
CA GLY A 134 9.92 -26.89 -4.95
C GLY A 134 11.07 -26.12 -4.27
N GLU A 135 11.97 -25.51 -5.04
CA GLU A 135 13.13 -24.78 -4.53
C GLU A 135 12.87 -23.27 -4.45
N SER A 136 13.64 -22.59 -3.59
CA SER A 136 13.59 -21.15 -3.39
C SER A 136 14.54 -20.46 -4.35
N LEU A 137 14.02 -19.67 -5.29
CA LEU A 137 14.85 -18.93 -6.23
C LEU A 137 15.65 -17.81 -5.55
N VAL A 138 15.22 -17.39 -4.36
CA VAL A 138 15.91 -16.35 -3.59
C VAL A 138 17.06 -16.94 -2.78
N GLU A 139 16.84 -18.03 -2.05
CA GLU A 139 17.89 -18.61 -1.19
C GLU A 139 19.02 -19.22 -2.02
N GLU A 140 18.69 -19.86 -3.15
CA GLU A 140 19.67 -20.49 -4.04
C GLU A 140 20.18 -19.54 -5.16
N GLY A 141 19.63 -18.33 -5.25
CA GLY A 141 19.88 -17.39 -6.34
C GLY A 141 20.49 -16.06 -5.91
N ASP A 142 20.29 -15.03 -6.74
CA ASP A 142 20.67 -13.67 -6.36
C ASP A 142 19.70 -13.18 -5.27
N ASN A 143 20.23 -12.74 -4.14
CA ASN A 143 19.45 -12.26 -3.01
C ASN A 143 19.94 -10.93 -2.45
N ARG A 144 20.74 -10.18 -3.22
CA ARG A 144 21.39 -8.94 -2.77
C ARG A 144 20.46 -7.86 -2.21
N TYR A 145 19.17 -7.88 -2.58
CA TYR A 145 18.16 -6.93 -2.10
C TYR A 145 17.00 -7.58 -1.33
N HIS A 146 17.20 -8.79 -0.82
CA HIS A 146 16.21 -9.51 -0.02
C HIS A 146 16.42 -9.30 1.48
N ALA A 147 15.41 -9.66 2.27
CA ALA A 147 15.40 -9.41 3.70
C ALA A 147 16.51 -10.19 4.43
N ILE A 148 17.24 -9.50 5.30
CA ILE A 148 18.22 -10.10 6.24
C ILE A 148 17.66 -10.25 7.66
N PHE A 149 16.61 -9.50 8.00
CA PHE A 149 15.87 -9.59 9.26
C PHE A 149 14.43 -10.06 8.98
N GLY A 150 13.79 -10.73 9.95
CA GLY A 150 12.41 -11.19 9.80
C GLY A 150 12.18 -12.24 8.69
N ASN A 151 13.24 -12.86 8.18
CA ASN A 151 13.21 -13.68 6.95
C ASN A 151 13.20 -15.21 7.21
N ARG A 152 12.82 -15.64 8.43
CA ARG A 152 12.82 -17.07 8.80
C ARG A 152 11.78 -17.89 8.03
N GLY A 153 10.74 -17.24 7.51
CA GLY A 153 9.71 -17.88 6.70
C GLY A 153 10.10 -18.08 5.23
N PRO A 154 9.16 -18.60 4.40
CA PRO A 154 9.39 -18.82 2.98
C PRO A 154 9.40 -17.52 2.16
N ALA A 155 8.80 -16.45 2.68
CA ALA A 155 8.84 -15.13 2.06
C ALA A 155 10.16 -14.44 2.39
N LYS A 156 10.94 -14.09 1.37
CA LYS A 156 12.26 -13.45 1.52
C LYS A 156 12.29 -12.00 1.05
N PHE A 157 11.20 -11.49 0.52
CA PHE A 157 11.13 -10.12 0.03
C PHE A 157 11.10 -9.10 1.18
N VAL A 158 11.46 -7.86 0.86
CA VAL A 158 11.35 -6.71 1.78
C VAL A 158 10.04 -5.98 1.47
N SER A 159 9.41 -5.40 2.50
CA SER A 159 8.32 -4.44 2.30
C SER A 159 8.77 -3.32 1.36
N ALA A 160 7.92 -2.95 0.40
CA ALA A 160 8.21 -1.87 -0.54
C ALA A 160 7.82 -0.49 0.00
N SER A 161 7.14 -0.42 1.14
CA SER A 161 6.72 0.84 1.75
C SER A 161 7.94 1.63 2.21
N ARG A 162 7.97 2.90 1.80
CA ARG A 162 9.01 3.85 2.23
C ARG A 162 8.58 4.58 3.49
N PHE A 163 7.28 4.74 3.70
CA PHE A 163 6.73 5.46 4.85
C PHE A 163 6.52 4.56 6.08
N ALA A 164 6.43 3.23 5.92
CA ALA A 164 6.27 2.34 7.07
C ALA A 164 7.39 2.50 8.13
N PRO A 165 8.70 2.53 7.79
CA PRO A 165 9.74 2.69 8.81
C PRO A 165 9.63 3.97 9.65
N PRO A 166 9.51 5.19 9.09
CA PRO A 166 9.35 6.38 9.92
C PRO A 166 8.00 6.42 10.65
N LEU A 167 6.92 5.89 10.08
CA LEU A 167 5.63 5.81 10.79
C LEU A 167 5.71 4.87 12.00
N ILE A 168 6.35 3.72 11.87
CA ILE A 168 6.62 2.80 12.99
C ILE A 168 7.48 3.49 14.05
N ALA A 169 8.52 4.21 13.65
CA ALA A 169 9.37 4.97 14.60
C ALA A 169 8.59 6.05 15.38
N TRP A 170 7.51 6.58 14.80
CA TRP A 170 6.59 7.52 15.45
C TRP A 170 5.47 6.83 16.26
N ASN A 171 5.50 5.49 16.38
CA ASN A 171 4.42 4.69 16.99
C ASN A 171 3.05 4.95 16.35
N ALA A 172 3.03 5.13 15.03
CA ALA A 172 1.81 5.37 14.30
C ALA A 172 0.82 4.20 14.47
N LYS A 173 -0.46 4.53 14.44
CA LYS A 173 -1.55 3.57 14.39
C LYS A 173 -2.25 3.66 13.04
N VAL A 174 -2.76 2.53 12.57
CA VAL A 174 -3.60 2.45 11.37
C VAL A 174 -5.04 2.20 11.76
N ARG A 175 -5.98 2.91 11.12
CA ARG A 175 -7.40 2.61 11.23
C ARG A 175 -7.79 1.66 10.09
N ILE A 176 -8.28 0.48 10.43
CA ILE A 176 -8.81 -0.50 9.49
C ILE A 176 -10.33 -0.50 9.59
N VAL A 177 -11.01 -0.46 8.44
CA VAL A 177 -12.46 -0.63 8.34
C VAL A 177 -12.74 -1.99 7.73
N GLY A 178 -13.55 -2.80 8.42
CA GLY A 178 -13.84 -4.18 8.04
C GLY A 178 -15.30 -4.40 7.64
N PRO A 179 -15.65 -5.62 7.20
CA PRO A 179 -16.98 -5.99 6.69
C PRO A 179 -18.10 -5.97 7.74
N GLU A 180 -17.76 -6.13 9.02
CA GLU A 180 -18.77 -6.13 10.08
C GLU A 180 -19.31 -4.70 10.31
N PRO A 181 -20.61 -4.55 10.62
CA PRO A 181 -21.20 -3.25 10.92
C PRO A 181 -20.42 -2.53 12.03
N GLU A 182 -20.04 -1.27 11.78
CA GLU A 182 -19.25 -0.43 12.71
C GLU A 182 -17.83 -0.93 13.03
N GLN A 183 -17.30 -1.91 12.29
CA GLN A 183 -15.94 -2.38 12.48
C GLN A 183 -14.94 -1.34 11.98
N ALA A 184 -14.50 -0.49 12.91
CA ALA A 184 -13.35 0.39 12.75
C ALA A 184 -12.41 0.18 13.92
N GLU A 185 -11.25 -0.41 13.66
CA GLU A 185 -10.24 -0.68 14.68
C GLU A 185 -8.98 0.14 14.44
N TRP A 186 -8.36 0.59 15.53
CA TRP A 186 -7.05 1.21 15.51
C TRP A 186 -6.02 0.20 15.98
N LEU A 187 -5.08 -0.14 15.11
CA LEU A 187 -4.00 -1.08 15.41
C LEU A 187 -2.65 -0.36 15.37
N PRO A 188 -1.66 -0.76 16.20
CA PRO A 188 -0.27 -0.39 15.97
C PRO A 188 0.15 -0.78 14.53
N LEU A 189 0.98 0.05 13.90
CA LEU A 189 1.47 -0.22 12.53
C LEU A 189 2.58 -1.30 12.49
N GLU A 190 3.25 -1.55 13.61
CA GLU A 190 4.38 -2.48 13.72
C GLU A 190 4.03 -3.96 13.51
#